data_AF-A0A7Y8HNJ0-F1
#
_entry.id   AF-A0A7Y8HNJ0-F1
#
_cell.length_a   1.000
_cell.length_b   1.000
_cell.length_c   1.000
_cell.angle_alpha   90.00
_cell.angle_beta   90.00
_cell.angle_gamma   90.00
#
_symmetry.space_group_name_H-M   'P 1'
#
loop_
_entity.id
_entity.type
_entity.pdbx_description
1 polymer ?
#
loop_
_entity_poly.entity_id
_entity_poly.type
_entity_poly.pdbx_seq_one_letter_code
_entity_poly.pdbx_strand_id
1 'polypeptide(L)'
;WAGCLRPMIEQLSEDYRQAITLVDLEGLTQHEAAVRLGLSVSGMKSRIQRGRRQLREMLEACCVIALDRRRGVADYDLRDQQNDSCRGRSRCS
;
A
#
# COMPACT_ATOMS: atom_id res chain seq x y z
N TRP A 1 2.98 -4.12 -12.12
CA TRP A 1 2.25 -3.85 -10.87
C TRP A 1 3.12 -2.96 -10.02
N ALA A 2 2.55 -1.90 -9.46
CA ALA A 2 3.25 -0.71 -8.99
C ALA A 2 4.39 -1.02 -8.01
N GLY A 3 5.64 -0.78 -8.43
CA GLY A 3 6.84 -0.99 -7.60
C GLY A 3 6.88 -0.16 -6.31
N CYS A 4 5.97 0.79 -6.14
CA CYS A 4 5.84 1.63 -4.96
C CYS A 4 5.10 0.96 -3.79
N LEU A 5 4.37 -0.15 -4.00
CA LEU A 5 3.58 -0.77 -2.92
C LEU A 5 4.45 -1.55 -1.93
N ARG A 6 5.45 -2.29 -2.41
CA ARG A 6 6.38 -3.07 -1.56
C ARG A 6 7.11 -2.22 -0.51
N PRO A 7 7.78 -1.10 -0.86
CA PRO A 7 8.46 -0.28 0.14
C PRO A 7 7.50 0.40 1.13
N MET A 8 6.21 0.57 0.80
CA MET A 8 5.20 1.05 1.75
C MET A 8 4.77 -0.05 2.71
N ILE A 9 4.61 -1.29 2.23
CA ILE A 9 4.34 -2.45 3.10
C ILE A 9 5.50 -2.66 4.08
N GLU A 10 6.73 -2.44 3.65
CA GLU A 10 7.91 -2.53 4.52
C GLU A 10 7.98 -1.46 5.63
N GLN A 11 7.20 -0.39 5.53
CA GLN A 11 7.09 0.63 6.58
C GLN A 11 6.03 0.30 7.64
N LEU A 12 5.19 -0.71 7.40
CA LEU A 12 4.20 -1.15 8.39
C LEU A 12 4.89 -1.83 9.58
N SER A 13 4.24 -1.78 10.75
CA SER A 13 4.63 -2.63 11.87
C SER A 13 4.62 -4.11 11.47
N GLU A 14 5.47 -4.93 12.07
CA GLU A 14 5.65 -6.33 11.67
C GLU A 14 4.32 -7.10 11.68
N ASP A 15 3.49 -6.87 12.70
CA ASP A 15 2.16 -7.48 12.82
C ASP A 15 1.23 -7.17 11.64
N TYR A 16 1.30 -5.95 11.09
CA TYR A 16 0.47 -5.54 9.95
C TYR A 16 1.09 -5.97 8.64
N ARG A 17 2.43 -5.87 8.52
CA ARG A 17 3.19 -6.32 7.36
C ARG A 17 2.93 -7.80 7.08
N GLN A 18 3.04 -8.66 8.09
CA GLN A 18 2.76 -10.09 7.97
C GLN A 18 1.31 -10.34 7.57
N ALA A 19 0.36 -9.67 8.23
CA ALA A 19 -1.06 -9.84 7.94
C ALA A 19 -1.42 -9.46 6.48
N ILE A 20 -0.87 -8.35 5.99
CA ILE A 20 -1.07 -7.88 4.61
C ILE A 20 -0.34 -8.78 3.62
N THR A 21 0.89 -9.21 3.93
CA THR A 21 1.67 -10.08 3.03
C THR A 21 0.95 -11.41 2.80
N LEU A 22 0.52 -12.08 3.87
CA LEU A 22 -0.17 -13.37 3.74
C LEU A 22 -1.47 -13.26 2.92
N VAL A 23 -2.27 -12.22 3.15
CA VAL A 23 -3.60 -12.10 2.52
C VAL A 23 -3.56 -11.41 1.16
N ASP A 24 -2.88 -10.27 1.05
CA ASP A 24 -2.91 -9.43 -0.14
C ASP A 24 -1.79 -9.77 -1.14
N LEU A 25 -0.68 -10.37 -0.70
CA LEU A 25 0.43 -10.77 -1.58
C LEU A 25 0.46 -12.28 -1.85
N GLU A 26 0.28 -13.12 -0.82
CA GLU A 26 0.31 -14.58 -0.95
C GLU A 26 -1.08 -15.18 -1.23
N GLY A 27 -2.15 -14.40 -1.08
CA GLY A 27 -3.52 -14.82 -1.42
C GLY A 27 -4.17 -15.78 -0.43
N LEU A 28 -3.63 -15.92 0.79
CA LEU A 28 -4.24 -16.74 1.83
C LEU A 28 -5.57 -16.13 2.27
N THR A 29 -6.50 -16.99 2.66
CA THR A 29 -7.71 -16.53 3.34
C THR A 29 -7.38 -15.95 4.72
N GLN A 30 -8.24 -15.08 5.24
CA GLN A 30 -8.08 -14.52 6.59
C GLN A 30 -8.02 -15.61 7.67
N HIS A 31 -8.72 -16.72 7.47
CA HIS A 31 -8.72 -17.85 8.38
C HIS A 31 -7.37 -18.58 8.36
N GLU A 32 -6.86 -18.94 7.18
CA GLU A 32 -5.55 -19.61 7.04
C GLU A 32 -4.41 -18.75 7.58
N ALA A 33 -4.44 -17.44 7.28
CA ALA A 33 -3.46 -16.51 7.79
C ALA A 33 -3.55 -16.34 9.32
N ALA A 34 -4.75 -16.36 9.91
CA ALA A 34 -4.94 -16.34 11.35
C ALA A 34 -4.33 -17.58 12.01
N VAL A 35 -4.61 -18.78 11.47
CA VAL A 35 -4.03 -20.04 11.95
C VAL A 35 -2.51 -20.01 11.85
N ARG A 36 -1.96 -19.54 10.72
CA ARG A 36 -0.51 -19.46 10.48
C ARG A 36 0.21 -18.54 11.48
N LEU A 37 -0.43 -17.46 11.91
CA LEU A 37 0.12 -16.51 12.88
C LEU A 37 -0.27 -16.80 14.33
N GLY A 38 -1.03 -17.87 14.60
CA GLY A 38 -1.51 -18.21 15.94
C GLY A 38 -2.49 -17.18 16.53
N LEU A 39 -3.26 -16.50 15.67
CA LEU A 39 -4.21 -15.45 16.04
C LEU A 39 -5.66 -15.94 15.92
N SER A 40 -6.56 -15.24 16.61
CA SER A 40 -7.99 -15.36 16.30
C SER A 40 -8.30 -14.73 14.95
N VAL A 41 -9.35 -15.22 14.27
CA VAL A 41 -9.84 -14.63 13.01
C VAL A 41 -10.20 -13.15 13.19
N SER A 42 -10.77 -12.78 14.34
CA SER A 42 -11.06 -11.38 14.69
C SER A 42 -9.80 -10.53 14.86
N GLY A 43 -8.75 -11.08 15.50
CA GLY A 43 -7.44 -10.44 15.64
C GLY A 43 -6.78 -10.22 14.28
N MET A 44 -6.81 -11.24 13.42
CA MET A 44 -6.29 -11.16 12.05
C MET A 44 -7.04 -10.10 11.23
N LYS A 45 -8.37 -10.11 11.23
CA LYS A 45 -9.19 -9.08 10.57
C LYS A 45 -8.83 -7.67 11.04
N SER A 46 -8.60 -7.51 12.34
CA SER A 46 -8.20 -6.22 12.95
C SER A 46 -6.85 -5.72 12.41
N ARG A 47 -5.86 -6.62 12.30
CA ARG A 47 -4.53 -6.32 11.75
C ARG A 47 -4.60 -5.94 10.26
N ILE A 48 -5.36 -6.69 9.46
CA ILE A 48 -5.56 -6.38 8.03
C ILE A 48 -6.20 -5.00 7.87
N GLN A 49 -7.27 -4.70 8.61
CA GLN A 49 -7.96 -3.42 8.50
C GLN A 49 -7.07 -2.24 8.90
N ARG A 50 -6.25 -2.38 9.95
CA ARG A 50 -5.30 -1.33 10.36
C ARG A 50 -4.16 -1.19 9.35
N GLY A 51 -3.58 -2.30 8.87
CA GLY A 51 -2.54 -2.28 7.85
C GLY A 51 -2.99 -1.59 6.57
N ARG A 52 -4.18 -1.92 6.05
CA ARG A 52 -4.74 -1.28 4.85
C ARG A 52 -5.01 0.21 5.04
N ARG A 53 -5.43 0.63 6.24
CA ARG A 53 -5.63 2.05 6.57
C ARG A 53 -4.31 2.81 6.56
N GLN A 54 -3.28 2.27 7.19
CA GLN A 54 -1.96 2.89 7.22
C GLN A 54 -1.34 2.95 5.81
N LEU A 55 -1.51 1.90 4.99
CA LEU A 55 -1.12 1.95 3.58
C LEU A 55 -1.87 3.02 2.81
N ARG A 56 -3.17 3.17 3.06
CA ARG A 56 -3.98 4.23 2.45
C ARG A 56 -3.48 5.61 2.85
N GLU A 57 -3.20 5.84 4.13
CA GLU A 57 -2.65 7.10 4.64
C GLU A 57 -1.28 7.40 4.02
N MET A 58 -0.41 6.39 3.87
CA MET A 58 0.88 6.53 3.18
C MET A 58 0.71 6.85 1.69
N LEU A 59 -0.24 6.19 1.03
CA LEU A 59 -0.57 6.44 -0.38
C LEU A 59 -1.19 7.82 -0.57
N GLU A 60 -2.04 8.28 0.35
CA GLU A 60 -2.57 9.64 0.30
C GLU A 60 -1.43 10.65 0.54
N ALA A 61 -0.59 10.44 1.55
CA ALA A 61 0.55 11.31 1.80
C ALA A 61 1.56 11.37 0.64
N CYS A 62 1.82 10.25 -0.04
CA CYS A 62 2.76 10.19 -1.16
C CYS A 62 2.11 10.58 -2.50
N CYS A 63 0.84 10.24 -2.71
CA CYS A 63 0.17 10.21 -4.00
C CYS A 63 -1.15 11.01 -4.06
N VAL A 64 -1.45 11.90 -3.10
CA VAL A 64 -2.56 12.88 -3.22
C VAL A 64 -2.52 13.64 -4.57
N ILE A 65 -1.37 13.68 -5.25
CA ILE A 65 -1.15 14.32 -6.55
C ILE A 65 -1.45 13.42 -7.78
N ALA A 66 -1.57 12.10 -7.62
CA ALA A 66 -1.87 11.20 -8.76
C ALA A 66 -3.38 10.96 -8.97
N LEU A 67 -4.20 11.23 -7.95
CA LEU A 67 -5.65 11.01 -8.00
C LEU A 67 -6.47 12.30 -8.12
N ASP A 68 -5.88 13.47 -7.84
CA ASP A 68 -6.56 14.74 -8.06
C ASP A 68 -6.16 15.34 -9.43
N ARG A 69 -7.16 15.43 -10.34
CA ARG A 69 -7.17 15.99 -11.71
C ARG A 69 -6.76 15.13 -12.94
N ARG A 70 -7.22 13.88 -13.08
CA ARG A 70 -7.44 13.32 -14.44
C ARG A 70 -8.88 12.86 -14.65
N ARG A 71 -9.79 13.78 -14.40
CA ARG A 71 -11.05 13.89 -15.12
C ARG A 71 -10.84 14.91 -16.24
N GLY A 72 -10.68 14.44 -17.47
CA GLY A 72 -10.65 15.29 -18.67
C GLY A 72 -9.48 14.97 -19.60
N VAL A 73 -9.80 14.37 -20.74
CA VAL A 73 -8.95 14.40 -21.93
C VAL A 73 -8.86 15.85 -22.39
N ALA A 74 -7.69 16.49 -22.28
CA ALA A 74 -7.36 17.69 -23.04
C ALA A 74 -5.83 17.88 -23.04
N ASP A 75 -5.28 17.74 -24.24
CA ASP A 75 -3.98 18.18 -24.73
C ASP A 75 -2.68 17.91 -23.96
N TYR A 76 -1.74 17.36 -24.73
CA TYR A 76 -0.36 17.14 -24.37
C TYR A 76 0.39 18.47 -24.36
N ASP A 77 0.69 18.99 -23.18
CA ASP A 77 1.80 19.91 -23.00
C ASP A 77 2.66 19.42 -21.83
N LEU A 78 3.86 18.96 -22.15
CA LEU A 78 4.84 18.46 -21.19
C LEU A 78 5.35 19.63 -20.36
N ARG A 79 4.84 19.76 -19.14
CA ARG A 79 5.49 20.60 -18.12
C ARG A 79 6.01 19.74 -16.99
N ASP A 80 7.34 19.59 -17.05
CA ASP A 80 8.24 19.20 -15.97
C ASP A 80 7.86 19.89 -14.65
N GLN A 81 7.37 19.11 -13.70
CA GLN A 81 7.25 19.50 -12.29
C GLN A 81 7.53 18.27 -11.43
N GLN A 82 8.81 18.16 -11.05
CA GLN A 82 9.32 17.42 -9.91
C GLN A 82 8.40 17.62 -8.69
N ASN A 83 7.68 16.57 -8.29
CA ASN A 83 7.07 16.51 -6.97
C ASN A 83 7.61 15.29 -6.24
N ASP A 84 8.59 15.59 -5.41
CA ASP A 84 9.65 14.72 -4.92
C ASP A 84 9.33 14.32 -3.46
N SER A 85 8.16 13.68 -3.25
CA SER A 85 7.73 13.18 -1.93
C SER A 85 8.07 11.70 -1.70
N CYS A 86 8.38 10.95 -2.76
CA CYS A 86 8.84 9.56 -2.68
C CYS A 86 10.37 9.48 -2.61
N ARG A 87 11.01 10.12 -1.62
CA ARG A 87 12.46 9.95 -1.38
C ARG A 87 12.75 8.61 -0.70
N GLY A 88 12.65 7.55 -1.49
CA GLY A 88 13.24 6.24 -1.22
C GLY A 88 13.68 5.68 -2.56
N ARG A 89 14.99 5.63 -2.81
CA ARG A 89 15.58 5.17 -4.07
C ARG A 89 15.13 3.75 -4.42
N SER A 90 14.07 3.63 -5.20
CA SER A 90 13.82 2.47 -6.05
C SER A 90 12.85 2.93 -7.11
N ARG A 91 13.41 3.27 -8.27
CA ARG A 91 12.69 3.49 -9.52
C ARG A 91 11.62 2.39 -9.64
N CYS A 92 10.35 2.78 -9.74
CA CYS A 92 9.33 1.90 -10.28
C CYS A 92 9.72 1.60 -11.73
N SER A 93 10.46 0.51 -11.93
CA SER A 93 10.72 -0.10 -13.24
C SER A 93 9.64 -1.13 -13.55
#